data_AF-A0A5C6DC53-F1
#
_entry.id   AF-A0A5C6DC53-F1
#
_cell.length_a   1.000
_cell.length_b   1.000
_cell.length_c   1.000
_cell.angle_alpha   90.00
_cell.angle_beta   90.00
_cell.angle_gamma   90.00
#
_symmetry.space_group_name_H-M   'P 1'
#
loop_
_entity.id
_entity.type
_entity.pdbx_description
1 polymer ?
#
loop_
_entity_poly.entity_id
_entity_poly.type
_entity_poly.pdbx_seq_one_letter_code
_entity_poly.pdbx_strand_id
1 'polypeptide(L)'
;MKAVDLKVLRNRLLLANPIEPSSRSVPAWVCWLSKAANLKGKSSVRVTLMLLKLALRVGRHQNLLISRSLLECESINRVTAYQALEDLQQAGLVEVQRRPSRAPLVAIVGVFDPVVPESQTRVRDACSDTK
;
A
#
# COMPACT_ATOMS: atom_id res chain seq x y z
N MET A 1 5.78 4.44 -63.92
CA MET A 1 4.96 3.98 -62.77
C MET A 1 5.83 3.07 -61.91
N LYS A 2 6.31 3.53 -60.74
CA LYS A 2 7.16 2.73 -59.85
C LYS A 2 6.33 2.23 -58.67
N ALA A 3 6.28 0.90 -58.50
CA ALA A 3 5.65 0.25 -57.37
C ALA A 3 6.44 0.58 -56.10
N VAL A 4 5.82 1.31 -55.18
CA VAL A 4 6.38 1.60 -53.86
C VAL A 4 6.20 0.35 -53.01
N ASP A 5 7.32 -0.22 -52.56
CA ASP A 5 7.37 -1.46 -51.78
C ASP A 5 6.78 -1.25 -50.37
N LEU A 6 5.55 -1.75 -50.19
CA LEU A 6 4.77 -1.66 -48.95
C LEU A 6 5.44 -2.35 -47.75
N LYS A 7 6.49 -3.17 -47.95
CA LYS A 7 7.23 -3.79 -46.84
C LYS A 7 8.14 -2.80 -46.10
N VAL A 8 8.61 -1.74 -46.77
CA VAL A 8 9.53 -0.76 -46.16
C VAL A 8 8.79 0.20 -45.20
N LEU A 9 7.51 0.47 -45.45
CA LEU A 9 6.70 1.34 -44.58
C LEU A 9 6.26 0.67 -43.27
N ARG A 10 6.24 -0.67 -43.20
CA ARG A 10 5.82 -1.38 -41.99
C ARG A 10 6.88 -1.38 -40.88
N ASN A 11 8.16 -1.21 -41.22
CA ASN A 11 9.25 -1.15 -40.24
C ASN A 11 9.54 0.26 -39.70
N ARG A 12 9.01 1.32 -40.33
CA ARG A 12 9.24 2.70 -39.86
C ARG A 12 8.26 3.20 -38.79
N LEU A 13 7.16 2.47 -38.57
CA LEU A 13 6.17 2.81 -37.53
C LEU A 13 6.46 2.18 -36.15
N LEU A 14 7.52 1.36 -36.02
CA LEU A 14 7.89 0.72 -34.74
C LEU A 14 9.00 1.46 -33.96
N LEU A 15 9.50 2.59 -34.45
CA LEU A 15 10.60 3.34 -33.79
C LEU A 15 10.22 4.77 -33.37
N ALA A 16 8.94 5.13 -33.38
CA ALA A 16 8.51 6.52 -33.18
C ALA A 16 7.66 6.76 -31.92
N ASN A 17 7.81 5.94 -30.89
CA ASN A 17 7.44 6.31 -29.52
C ASN A 17 8.30 5.50 -28.56
N PRO A 18 9.46 6.00 -28.10
CA PRO A 18 9.89 5.61 -26.77
C PRO A 18 8.70 5.95 -25.87
N ILE A 19 8.00 4.92 -25.41
CA ILE A 19 7.11 5.08 -24.26
C ILE A 19 8.09 5.41 -23.15
N GLU A 20 8.43 6.70 -23.02
CA GLU A 20 9.02 7.18 -21.80
C GLU A 20 8.09 6.67 -20.70
N PRO A 21 8.60 5.91 -19.72
CA PRO A 21 7.80 5.50 -18.59
C PRO A 21 7.46 6.79 -17.87
N SER A 22 6.38 7.42 -18.32
CA SER A 22 5.75 8.61 -17.77
C SER A 22 5.38 8.22 -16.36
N SER A 23 6.33 8.48 -15.45
CA SER A 23 6.32 8.39 -14.00
C SER A 23 5.02 7.86 -13.39
N ARG A 24 4.63 6.63 -13.72
CA ARG A 24 3.52 5.97 -13.04
C ARG A 24 4.10 5.54 -11.71
N SER A 25 4.00 6.44 -10.73
CA SER A 25 4.28 6.13 -9.35
C SER A 25 3.57 4.82 -9.02
N VAL A 26 4.35 3.79 -8.69
CA VAL A 26 3.79 2.52 -8.24
C VAL A 26 2.90 2.84 -7.03
N PRO A 27 1.62 2.41 -7.03
CA PRO A 27 0.74 2.71 -5.91
C PRO A 27 1.34 2.25 -4.59
N ALA A 28 1.24 3.08 -3.54
CA ALA A 28 1.85 2.78 -2.23
C ALA A 28 1.48 1.39 -1.68
N TRP A 29 0.23 0.94 -1.91
CA TRP A 29 -0.22 -0.39 -1.52
C TRP A 29 0.50 -1.54 -2.24
N VAL A 30 0.96 -1.33 -3.48
CA VAL A 30 1.76 -2.32 -4.23
C VAL A 30 3.15 -2.44 -3.62
N CYS A 31 3.78 -1.31 -3.29
CA CYS A 31 5.08 -1.29 -2.59
C CYS A 31 4.97 -1.98 -1.22
N TRP A 32 3.89 -1.72 -0.49
CA TRP A 32 3.61 -2.36 0.79
C TRP A 32 3.41 -3.88 0.67
N LEU A 33 2.63 -4.33 -0.31
CA LEU A 33 2.43 -5.75 -0.59
C LEU A 33 3.73 -6.44 -1.01
N SER A 34 4.57 -5.76 -1.81
CA SER A 34 5.88 -6.26 -2.21
C SER A 34 6.81 -6.46 -1.00
N LYS A 35 6.84 -5.50 -0.06
CA LYS A 35 7.59 -5.65 1.20
C LYS A 35 7.09 -6.84 2.01
N ALA A 36 5.77 -7.01 2.13
CA ALA A 36 5.19 -8.16 2.83
C ALA A 36 5.51 -9.50 2.14
N ALA A 37 5.60 -9.52 0.81
CA ALA A 37 5.94 -10.70 0.03
C ALA A 37 7.41 -11.16 0.20
N ASN A 38 8.29 -10.25 0.60
CA ASN A 38 9.68 -10.57 0.92
C ASN A 38 9.87 -11.14 2.33
N LEU A 39 8.82 -11.16 3.17
CA LEU A 39 8.88 -11.77 4.50
C LEU A 39 8.86 -13.30 4.41
N LYS A 40 9.37 -13.96 5.44
CA LYS A 40 9.45 -15.42 5.48
C LYS A 40 8.05 -16.02 5.56
N GLY A 41 7.68 -16.79 4.54
CA GLY A 41 6.47 -17.60 4.53
C GLY A 41 5.27 -16.92 3.85
N LYS A 42 4.24 -17.73 3.57
CA LYS A 42 3.04 -17.32 2.82
C LYS A 42 1.99 -16.64 3.71
N SER A 43 2.11 -16.78 5.03
CA SER A 43 1.18 -16.25 6.02
C SER A 43 1.16 -14.72 6.03
N SER A 44 2.33 -14.09 5.97
CA SER A 44 2.45 -12.62 6.00
C SER A 44 1.76 -11.98 4.81
N VAL A 45 1.89 -12.55 3.60
CA VAL A 45 1.16 -12.09 2.41
C VAL A 45 -0.35 -12.27 2.57
N ARG A 46 -0.82 -13.42 3.07
CA ARG A 46 -2.26 -13.65 3.29
C ARG A 46 -2.86 -12.66 4.29
N VAL A 47 -2.19 -12.45 5.42
CA VAL A 47 -2.63 -11.47 6.44
C VAL A 47 -2.61 -10.06 5.88
N THR A 48 -1.60 -9.70 5.10
CA THR A 48 -1.49 -8.41 4.40
C THR A 48 -2.67 -8.18 3.45
N LEU A 49 -3.03 -9.18 2.64
CA LEU A 49 -4.19 -9.11 1.74
C LEU A 49 -5.51 -9.03 2.51
N MET A 50 -5.66 -9.78 3.60
CA MET A 50 -6.82 -9.71 4.48
C MET A 50 -6.99 -8.29 5.06
N LEU A 51 -5.91 -7.71 5.58
CA LEU A 51 -5.91 -6.34 6.11
C LEU A 51 -6.26 -5.32 5.03
N LEU A 52 -5.71 -5.46 3.83
CA LEU A 52 -6.04 -4.58 2.69
C LEU A 52 -7.52 -4.69 2.32
N LYS A 53 -8.08 -5.89 2.19
CA LYS A 53 -9.52 -6.10 1.93
C LYS A 53 -10.38 -5.45 3.01
N LEU A 54 -9.99 -5.59 4.27
CA LEU A 54 -10.73 -5.03 5.39
C LEU A 54 -10.65 -3.49 5.41
N ALA A 55 -9.48 -2.91 5.16
CA ALA A 55 -9.30 -1.46 5.04
C ALA A 55 -10.14 -0.87 3.90
N LEU A 56 -10.25 -1.58 2.77
CA LEU A 56 -11.10 -1.15 1.65
C LEU A 56 -12.59 -1.19 2.00
N ARG A 57 -13.02 -2.04 2.94
CA ARG A 57 -14.42 -2.12 3.39
C ARG A 57 -14.77 -1.11 4.48
N VAL A 58 -13.89 -0.93 5.45
CA VAL A 58 -14.15 -0.15 6.68
C VAL A 58 -13.67 1.30 6.55
N GLY A 59 -12.68 1.55 5.71
CA GLY A 59 -12.03 2.86 5.55
C GLY A 59 -10.54 2.80 5.86
N ARG A 60 -9.77 3.64 5.15
CA ARG A 60 -8.31 3.57 5.04
C ARG A 60 -7.51 3.97 6.29
N HIS A 61 -8.12 4.70 7.24
CA HIS A 61 -7.44 5.29 8.40
C HIS A 61 -7.90 4.71 9.75
N GLN A 62 -8.63 3.60 9.74
CA GLN A 62 -9.18 3.04 10.98
C GLN A 62 -8.30 1.92 11.53
N ASN A 63 -8.24 1.85 12.86
CA ASN A 63 -7.70 0.69 13.57
C ASN A 63 -8.57 -0.53 13.25
N LEU A 64 -7.96 -1.54 12.63
CA LEU A 64 -8.62 -2.75 12.19
C LEU A 64 -8.60 -3.79 13.31
N LEU A 65 -9.77 -4.23 13.74
CA LEU A 65 -9.88 -5.29 14.74
C LEU A 65 -9.83 -6.66 14.08
N ILE A 66 -8.83 -7.47 14.43
CA ILE A 66 -8.71 -8.84 13.89
C ILE A 66 -9.48 -9.81 14.79
N SER A 67 -10.75 -10.01 14.46
CA SER A 67 -11.60 -10.98 15.15
C SER A 67 -11.24 -12.43 14.79
N ARG A 68 -11.63 -13.37 15.64
CA ARG A 68 -11.50 -14.81 15.36
C ARG A 68 -12.30 -15.21 14.11
N SER A 69 -13.51 -14.68 13.95
CA SER A 69 -14.36 -14.93 12.79
C SER A 69 -13.68 -14.51 11.48
N LEU A 70 -12.97 -13.37 11.48
CA LEU A 70 -12.23 -12.92 10.30
C LEU A 70 -11.11 -13.88 9.92
N LEU A 71 -10.37 -14.39 10.90
CA LEU A 71 -9.31 -15.38 10.68
C LEU A 71 -9.87 -16.71 10.15
N GLU A 72 -11.02 -17.14 10.68
CA GLU A 72 -11.72 -18.34 10.21
C GLU A 72 -12.22 -18.18 8.76
N CYS A 73 -12.77 -17.02 8.39
CA CYS A 73 -13.18 -16.72 7.01
C CYS A 73 -12.02 -16.81 6.00
N GLU A 74 -10.82 -16.40 6.37
CA GLU A 74 -9.63 -16.49 5.52
C GLU A 74 -8.83 -17.80 5.73
N SER A 75 -9.36 -18.73 6.53
CA SER A 75 -8.73 -20.02 6.86
C SER A 75 -7.29 -19.88 7.40
N ILE A 76 -7.06 -18.88 8.26
CA ILE A 76 -5.75 -18.62 8.88
C ILE A 76 -5.82 -19.07 10.35
N ASN A 77 -4.91 -19.97 10.74
CA ASN A 77 -4.78 -20.35 12.14
C ASN A 77 -4.35 -19.13 12.99
N ARG A 78 -4.92 -18.99 14.19
CA ARG A 78 -4.58 -17.94 15.15
C ARG A 78 -3.06 -17.83 15.39
N VAL A 79 -2.36 -18.93 15.59
CA VAL A 79 -0.91 -18.91 15.86
C VAL A 79 -0.16 -18.32 14.67
N THR A 80 -0.48 -18.78 13.46
CA THR A 80 0.09 -18.30 12.21
C THR A 80 -0.23 -16.83 11.95
N ALA A 81 -1.45 -16.39 12.28
CA ALA A 81 -1.83 -14.98 12.17
C ALA A 81 -1.01 -14.10 13.11
N TYR A 82 -0.77 -14.53 14.35
CA TYR A 82 0.00 -13.76 15.32
C TYR A 82 1.48 -13.64 14.91
N GLN A 83 2.07 -14.73 14.42
CA GLN A 83 3.42 -14.72 13.87
C GLN A 83 3.53 -13.78 12.67
N ALA A 84 2.60 -13.88 11.72
CA ALA A 84 2.57 -12.99 10.57
C ALA A 84 2.39 -11.51 10.96
N LEU A 85 1.56 -11.21 11.96
CA LEU A 85 1.40 -9.85 12.47
C LEU A 85 2.68 -9.32 13.12
N GLU A 86 3.44 -10.18 13.79
CA GLU A 86 4.74 -9.83 14.36
C GLU A 86 5.77 -9.54 13.27
N ASP A 87 5.85 -10.38 12.24
CA ASP A 87 6.72 -10.16 11.08
C ASP A 87 6.39 -8.85 10.37
N LEU A 88 5.10 -8.57 10.16
CA LEU A 88 4.64 -7.33 9.53
C LEU A 88 4.93 -6.10 10.40
N GLN A 89 4.81 -6.23 11.72
CA GLN A 89 5.15 -5.16 12.66
C GLN A 89 6.65 -4.88 12.67
N GLN A 90 7.49 -5.92 12.71
CA GLN A 90 8.94 -5.79 12.63
C GLN A 90 9.39 -5.16 11.31
N ALA A 91 8.68 -5.43 10.21
CA ALA A 91 8.92 -4.82 8.91
C ALA A 91 8.43 -3.36 8.80
N GLY A 92 7.83 -2.80 9.86
CA GLY A 92 7.28 -1.43 9.86
C GLY A 92 6.08 -1.26 8.91
N LEU A 93 5.39 -2.35 8.58
CA LEU A 93 4.25 -2.35 7.67
C LEU A 93 2.93 -2.11 8.40
N VAL A 94 2.86 -2.49 9.67
CA VAL A 94 1.68 -2.33 10.52
C VAL A 94 2.09 -1.99 11.96
N GLU A 95 1.21 -1.32 12.68
CA GLU A 95 1.30 -1.20 14.14
C GLU A 95 0.26 -2.13 14.77
N VAL A 96 0.67 -2.90 15.78
CA VAL A 96 -0.20 -3.87 16.45
C VAL A 96 -0.31 -3.51 17.93
N GLN A 97 -1.52 -3.17 18.37
CA GLN A 97 -1.85 -3.01 19.78
C GLN A 97 -2.47 -4.31 20.31
N ARG A 98 -1.69 -5.08 21.06
CA ARG A 98 -2.13 -6.30 21.74
C ARG A 98 -2.71 -5.92 23.11
N ARG A 99 -3.93 -6.35 23.42
CA ARG A 99 -4.56 -6.20 24.74
C ARG A 99 -4.87 -7.58 25.32
N PRO A 100 -4.66 -7.80 26.64
CA PRO A 100 -4.98 -9.07 27.25
C PRO A 100 -6.47 -9.38 27.07
N SER A 101 -6.77 -10.63 26.72
CA SER A 101 -8.14 -11.14 26.52
C SER A 101 -8.98 -10.43 25.45
N ARG A 102 -8.36 -9.66 24.54
CA ARG A 102 -9.05 -8.99 23.43
C ARG A 102 -8.40 -9.28 22.08
N ALA A 103 -9.17 -9.08 21.03
CA ALA A 103 -8.66 -9.11 19.66
C ALA A 103 -7.61 -8.00 19.46
N PRO A 104 -6.51 -8.26 18.73
CA PRO A 104 -5.51 -7.25 18.45
C PRO A 104 -6.10 -6.17 17.53
N LEU A 105 -5.75 -4.92 17.82
CA LEU A 105 -6.02 -3.77 16.96
C LEU A 105 -4.80 -3.53 16.08
N VAL A 106 -5.02 -3.36 14.77
CA VAL A 106 -3.96 -3.23 13.77
C VAL A 106 -4.16 -1.96 12.97
N ALA A 107 -3.14 -1.11 12.92
CA ALA A 107 -3.10 0.06 12.03
C ALA A 107 -2.16 -0.21 10.86
N ILE A 108 -2.56 0.15 9.65
CA ILE A 108 -1.75 0.00 8.44
C ILE A 108 -0.90 1.26 8.26
N VAL A 109 0.41 1.11 8.06
CA VAL A 109 1.36 2.23 7.96
C VAL A 109 1.76 2.48 6.50
N GLY A 110 1.69 3.73 6.05
CA GLY A 110 2.27 4.18 4.76
C GLY A 110 1.61 3.60 3.49
N VAL A 111 0.42 3.01 3.59
CA VAL A 111 -0.34 2.47 2.43
C VAL A 111 -1.32 3.49 1.88
N PHE A 112 -1.92 4.23 2.81
CA PHE A 112 -2.89 5.26 2.53
C PHE A 112 -2.28 6.51 3.10
N ASP A 113 -1.39 7.14 2.34
CA ASP A 113 -0.95 8.48 2.68
C ASP A 113 -2.21 9.28 2.94
N PRO A 114 -2.39 9.89 4.12
CA PRO A 114 -3.32 10.98 4.19
C PRO A 114 -2.80 11.93 3.13
N VAL A 115 -3.63 12.24 2.13
CA VAL A 115 -3.47 13.51 1.43
C VAL A 115 -3.63 14.52 2.56
N VAL A 116 -2.51 14.88 3.18
CA VAL A 116 -2.45 16.01 4.10
C VAL A 116 -2.90 17.14 3.19
N PRO A 117 -4.08 17.75 3.41
CA PRO A 117 -4.36 18.98 2.72
C PRO A 117 -3.24 19.92 3.17
N GLU A 118 -2.35 20.24 2.24
CA GLU A 118 -1.14 21.08 2.39
C GLU A 118 -1.47 22.54 2.79
N SER A 119 -2.68 22.77 3.29
CA SER A 119 -3.32 24.07 3.43
C SER A 119 -3.18 24.70 4.82
N GLN A 120 -2.33 24.19 5.72
CA GLN A 120 -2.11 24.82 7.05
C GLN A 120 -0.70 25.35 7.30
N THR A 121 0.14 25.47 6.26
CA THR A 121 1.41 26.22 6.34
C THR A 121 1.29 27.62 5.75
N ARG A 122 0.19 28.34 6.06
CA ARG A 122 0.06 29.76 5.70
C ARG A 122 -0.19 30.63 6.92
N VAL A 123 0.87 31.38 7.23
CA VAL A 123 0.91 32.71 7.86
C VAL A 123 0.68 32.77 9.37
N ARG A 124 1.78 32.57 10.11
CA ARG A 124 2.08 33.36 11.32
C ARG A 124 3.51 33.89 11.24
N ASP A 125 3.80 34.61 10.16
CA ASP A 125 4.87 35.59 10.14
C ASP A 125 4.21 36.97 9.96
N ALA A 126 4.76 37.97 10.66
CA ALA A 126 4.36 39.37 10.74
C ALA A 126 3.32 39.73 11.82
N CYS A 127 3.79 39.93 13.05
CA CYS A 127 3.64 41.20 13.75
C CYS A 127 4.57 41.22 14.97
N SER A 128 5.87 41.33 14.70
CA SER A 128 6.82 41.94 15.62
C SER A 128 7.10 43.35 15.11
N ASP A 129 7.13 44.29 16.05
CA ASP A 129 7.59 45.67 15.91
C ASP A 129 6.71 46.68 15.18
N THR A 130 6.10 47.58 15.97
CA THR A 130 6.52 48.98 15.92
C THR A 130 6.33 49.63 17.29
N LYS A 131 7.41 50.27 17.74
CA LYS A 131 7.51 51.14 18.91
C LYS A 131 6.58 52.34 18.82
#